data_AF-A0A0J7XUS6-F1
#
_entry.id   AF-A0A0J7XUS6-F1
#
_cell.length_a   1.000
_cell.length_b   1.000
_cell.length_c   1.000
_cell.angle_alpha   90.00
_cell.angle_beta   90.00
_cell.angle_gamma   90.00
#
_symmetry.space_group_name_H-M   'P 1'
#
loop_
_entity.id
_entity.type
_entity.pdbx_description
1 polymer ?
#
loop_
_entity_poly.entity_id
_entity_poly.type
_entity_poly.pdbx_seq_one_letter_code
_entity_poly.pdbx_strand_id
1 'polypeptide(L)'
;MADTPTSSVARIWASATTNIDNLHQQLGSEPADRRALEERLAASEEHLLGLRAPDITGVIRKLDTLWQQQLHGLDGVSRQKLMVIQDLRRLTIA
;
A
#
# COMPACT_ATOMS: atom_id res chain seq x y z
N MET A 1 3.92 -18.33 -29.41
CA MET A 1 4.42 -17.09 -28.79
C MET A 1 3.19 -16.36 -28.26
N ALA A 2 2.92 -16.42 -26.96
CA ALA A 2 1.80 -15.72 -26.34
C ALA A 2 2.27 -15.20 -24.98
N ASP A 3 2.41 -13.88 -24.92
CA ASP A 3 2.90 -13.08 -23.81
C ASP A 3 2.16 -13.39 -22.49
N THR A 4 2.91 -13.73 -21.44
CA THR A 4 2.43 -13.79 -20.04
C THR A 4 2.98 -12.61 -19.21
N PRO A 5 2.64 -11.35 -19.51
CA PRO A 5 3.10 -10.20 -18.73
C PRO A 5 2.34 -10.07 -17.40
N THR A 6 1.18 -10.70 -17.26
CA THR A 6 0.34 -10.61 -16.05
C THR A 6 0.93 -11.37 -14.85
N SER A 7 1.60 -12.50 -15.06
CA SER A 7 2.13 -13.32 -13.94
C SER A 7 3.30 -12.64 -13.23
N SER A 8 4.14 -11.90 -13.96
CA SER A 8 5.29 -11.22 -13.39
C SER A 8 4.89 -9.99 -12.61
N VAL A 9 3.96 -9.17 -13.12
CA VAL A 9 3.47 -7.98 -12.41
C VAL A 9 2.73 -8.36 -11.13
N ALA A 10 1.85 -9.37 -11.18
CA ALA A 10 1.14 -9.84 -9.99
C ALA A 10 2.09 -10.41 -8.93
N ARG A 11 3.15 -11.11 -9.35
CA ARG A 11 4.16 -11.65 -8.43
C ARG A 11 5.00 -10.55 -7.78
N ILE A 12 5.48 -9.59 -8.57
CA ILE A 12 6.24 -8.42 -8.05
C ILE A 12 5.37 -7.63 -7.07
N TRP A 13 4.10 -7.41 -7.42
CA TRP A 13 3.13 -6.78 -6.54
C TRP A 13 2.98 -7.52 -5.21
N ALA A 14 2.70 -8.82 -5.26
CA ALA A 14 2.52 -9.64 -4.06
C ALA A 14 3.77 -9.64 -3.15
N SER A 15 4.96 -9.67 -3.74
CA SER A 15 6.22 -9.55 -3.00
C SER A 15 6.37 -8.19 -2.34
N ALA A 16 6.09 -7.10 -3.05
CA ALA A 16 6.17 -5.74 -2.52
C ALA A 16 5.18 -5.55 -1.35
N THR A 17 3.94 -6.02 -1.49
CA THR A 17 2.93 -5.93 -0.43
C THR A 17 3.31 -6.75 0.79
N THR A 18 3.80 -7.98 0.60
CA THR A 18 4.26 -8.85 1.71
C THR A 18 5.41 -8.21 2.47
N ASN A 19 6.36 -7.58 1.75
CA ASN A 19 7.48 -6.90 2.38
C ASN A 19 7.03 -5.71 3.24
N ILE A 20 6.09 -4.88 2.76
CA ILE A 20 5.51 -3.78 3.52
C ILE A 20 4.78 -4.29 4.78
N ASP A 21 3.97 -5.34 4.63
CA ASP A 21 3.22 -5.92 5.77
C ASP A 21 4.18 -6.44 6.86
N ASN A 22 5.27 -7.11 6.46
CA ASN A 22 6.31 -7.56 7.39
C ASN A 22 7.01 -6.39 8.09
N LEU A 23 7.33 -5.30 7.38
CA LEU A 23 7.98 -4.13 7.96
C LEU A 23 7.07 -3.41 8.97
N HIS A 24 5.77 -3.28 8.66
CA HIS A 24 4.78 -2.78 9.62
C HIS A 24 4.68 -3.65 10.87
N GLN A 25 4.65 -4.97 10.73
CA GLN A 25 4.62 -5.89 11.86
C GLN A 25 5.88 -5.77 12.73
N GLN A 26 7.05 -5.58 12.12
CA GLN A 26 8.31 -5.36 12.81
C GLN A 26 8.30 -4.03 13.58
N LEU A 27 7.80 -2.94 12.98
CA LEU A 27 7.69 -1.64 13.64
C LEU A 27 6.72 -1.66 14.83
N GLY A 28 5.63 -2.43 14.73
CA GLY A 28 4.69 -2.63 15.84
C GLY A 28 5.28 -3.35 17.05
N SER A 29 6.42 -4.03 16.89
CA SER A 29 7.09 -4.79 17.95
C SER A 29 8.17 -3.99 18.70
N GLU A 30 8.23 -2.66 18.53
CA GLU A 30 9.24 -1.74 19.11
C GLU A 30 10.70 -2.21 18.96
N PRO A 31 11.23 -2.24 17.72
CA PRO A 31 12.57 -2.70 17.44
C PRO A 31 13.64 -1.67 17.84
N ALA A 32 14.83 -2.17 18.23
CA ALA A 32 15.99 -1.33 18.58
C ALA A 32 16.40 -0.37 17.43
N ASP A 33 16.23 -0.80 16.18
CA ASP A 33 16.57 -0.04 14.97
C ASP A 33 15.34 0.52 14.24
N ARG A 34 14.40 1.10 15.01
CA ARG A 34 13.14 1.66 14.49
C ARG A 34 13.33 2.59 13.29
N ARG A 35 14.29 3.51 13.34
CA ARG A 35 14.56 4.47 12.24
C ARG A 35 14.94 3.77 10.94
N ALA A 36 15.83 2.78 11.00
CA ALA A 36 16.24 2.02 9.82
C ALA A 36 15.06 1.23 9.21
N LEU A 37 14.14 0.76 10.05
CA LEU A 37 12.91 0.10 9.59
C LEU A 37 11.91 1.08 8.98
N GLU A 38 11.76 2.28 9.54
CA GLU A 38 10.94 3.35 8.97
C GLU A 38 11.47 3.79 7.60
N GLU A 39 12.79 3.94 7.44
CA GLU A 39 13.42 4.24 6.13
C GLU A 39 13.19 3.12 5.11
N ARG A 40 13.36 1.86 5.53
CA ARG A 40 13.09 0.70 4.66
C ARG A 40 11.62 0.59 4.28
N LEU A 41 10.71 0.90 5.20
CA LEU A 41 9.29 0.95 4.93
C LEU A 41 8.97 2.01 3.89
N ALA A 42 9.45 3.25 4.09
CA ALA A 42 9.23 4.34 3.14
C ALA A 42 9.76 4.01 1.73
N ALA A 43 10.96 3.42 1.63
CA ALA A 43 11.50 2.96 0.35
C ALA A 43 10.66 1.85 -0.31
N SER A 44 10.09 0.95 0.50
CA SER A 44 9.23 -0.13 0.02
C SER A 44 7.85 0.39 -0.44
N GLU A 45 7.30 1.37 0.28
CA GLU A 45 6.08 2.08 -0.09
C GLU A 45 6.26 2.84 -1.41
N GLU A 46 7.34 3.59 -1.57
CA GLU A 46 7.67 4.29 -2.82
C GLU A 46 7.78 3.28 -3.99
N HIS A 47 8.43 2.14 -3.77
CA HIS A 47 8.49 1.08 -4.76
C HIS A 47 7.09 0.57 -5.15
N LEU A 48 6.21 0.29 -4.18
CA LEU A 48 4.83 -0.12 -4.43
C LEU A 48 4.06 0.95 -5.24
N LEU A 49 4.28 2.23 -4.94
CA LEU A 49 3.67 3.34 -5.66
C LEU A 49 4.14 3.44 -7.12
N GLY A 50 5.37 3.02 -7.42
CA GLY A 50 5.87 2.90 -8.78
C GLY A 50 5.32 1.72 -9.58
N LEU A 51 4.80 0.68 -8.92
CA LEU A 51 4.28 -0.52 -9.60
C LEU A 51 2.89 -0.32 -10.21
N ARG A 52 2.62 -0.98 -11.34
CA ARG A 52 1.26 -1.08 -11.87
C ARG A 52 0.43 -1.99 -10.96
N ALA A 53 -0.69 -1.47 -10.44
CA ALA A 53 -1.63 -2.28 -9.67
C ALA A 53 -2.25 -3.36 -10.58
N PRO A 54 -2.31 -4.63 -10.13
CA PRO A 54 -2.85 -5.72 -10.92
C PRO A 54 -4.38 -5.68 -11.02
N ASP A 55 -5.05 -5.13 -10.01
CA ASP A 55 -6.50 -5.04 -9.90
C ASP A 55 -6.91 -3.80 -9.06
N ILE A 56 -8.23 -3.61 -8.90
CA ILE A 56 -8.79 -2.50 -8.12
C ILE A 56 -8.44 -2.58 -6.63
N THR A 57 -8.26 -3.78 -6.07
CA THR A 57 -7.78 -3.97 -4.68
C THR A 57 -6.36 -3.42 -4.53
N GLY A 58 -5.50 -3.65 -5.53
CA GLY A 58 -4.18 -3.06 -5.62
C GLY A 58 -4.24 -1.54 -5.68
N VAL A 59 -5.15 -0.96 -6.46
CA VAL A 59 -5.36 0.50 -6.53
C VAL A 59 -5.77 1.07 -5.17
N ILE A 60 -6.74 0.43 -4.49
CA ILE A 60 -7.16 0.82 -3.13
C ILE A 60 -5.95 0.83 -2.18
N ARG A 61 -5.10 -0.20 -2.24
CA ARG A 61 -3.90 -0.27 -1.41
C ARG A 61 -2.90 0.86 -1.67
N LYS A 62 -2.72 1.30 -2.93
CA LYS A 62 -1.88 2.47 -3.23
C LYS A 62 -2.46 3.76 -2.65
N LEU A 63 -3.78 3.91 -2.72
CA LEU A 63 -4.47 5.07 -2.14
C LEU A 63 -4.32 5.08 -0.63
N ASP A 64 -4.47 3.92 0.03
CA ASP A 64 -4.19 3.78 1.47
C ASP A 64 -2.76 4.25 1.79
N THR A 65 -1.74 3.76 1.08
CA THR A 65 -0.33 4.18 1.30
C THR A 65 -0.11 5.67 1.07
N LEU A 66 -0.59 6.23 -0.06
CA LEU A 66 -0.44 7.65 -0.39
C LEU A 66 -1.14 8.56 0.63
N TRP A 67 -2.33 8.16 1.07
CA TRP A 67 -3.12 9.00 1.95
C TRP A 67 -2.76 8.80 3.42
N GLN A 68 -2.27 7.63 3.84
CA GLN A 68 -1.76 7.42 5.20
C GLN A 68 -0.66 8.44 5.56
N GLN A 69 0.20 8.80 4.61
CA GLN A 69 1.21 9.86 4.78
C GLN A 69 0.62 11.28 4.75
N GLN A 70 -0.61 11.48 4.29
CA GLN A 70 -1.28 12.78 4.20
C GLN A 70 -2.44 12.95 5.19
N LEU A 71 -2.82 11.91 5.93
CA LEU A 71 -3.87 11.93 6.97
C LEU A 71 -3.37 12.62 8.25
N HIS A 72 -2.57 13.67 8.12
CA HIS A 72 -2.07 14.49 9.22
C HIS A 72 -3.18 15.42 9.73
N GLY A 73 -4.23 14.85 10.33
CA GLY A 73 -5.24 15.59 11.08
C GLY A 73 -6.68 15.15 10.86
N LEU A 74 -7.57 15.58 11.77
CA LEU A 74 -9.03 15.44 11.69
C LEU A 74 -9.66 16.46 10.71
N ASP A 75 -8.97 16.80 9.62
CA ASP A 75 -9.49 17.77 8.65
C ASP A 75 -10.56 17.13 7.74
N GLY A 76 -11.42 17.96 7.16
CA GLY A 76 -12.50 17.48 6.29
C GLY A 76 -11.99 16.68 5.09
N VAL A 77 -10.79 17.00 4.61
CA VAL A 77 -10.13 16.34 3.48
C VAL A 77 -9.72 14.91 3.83
N SER A 78 -9.15 14.68 5.02
CA SER A 78 -8.82 13.34 5.51
C SER A 78 -10.05 12.46 5.61
N ARG A 79 -11.18 13.01 6.08
CA ARG A 79 -12.46 12.28 6.15
C ARG A 79 -12.98 11.90 4.76
N GLN A 80 -12.91 12.82 3.80
CA GLN A 80 -13.32 12.57 2.42
C GLN A 80 -12.47 11.48 1.76
N LYS A 81 -11.15 11.52 1.95
CA LYS A 81 -10.23 10.47 1.50
C LYS A 81 -10.61 9.09 2.04
N LEU A 82 -10.90 8.99 3.34
CA LEU A 82 -11.35 7.74 3.95
C LEU A 82 -12.69 7.25 3.38
N MET A 83 -13.64 8.15 3.12
CA MET A 83 -14.91 7.78 2.48
C MET A 83 -14.69 7.19 1.09
N VAL A 84 -13.83 7.78 0.27
CA VAL A 84 -13.49 7.26 -1.07
C VAL A 84 -12.92 5.85 -0.98
N ILE A 85 -11.98 5.58 -0.06
CA ILE A 85 -11.45 4.23 0.14
C ILE A 85 -12.55 3.25 0.55
N GLN A 86 -13.43 3.63 1.47
CA GLN A 86 -14.52 2.77 1.94
C GLN A 86 -15.53 2.46 0.84
N ASP A 87 -15.86 3.43 -0.01
CA ASP A 87 -16.79 3.25 -1.11
C ASP A 87 -16.19 2.36 -2.19
N LEU A 88 -14.90 2.55 -2.53
CA LEU A 88 -14.18 1.65 -3.43
C LEU A 88 -14.14 0.22 -2.89
N ARG A 89 -13.84 0.03 -1.60
CA ARG A 89 -13.85 -1.31 -0.97
C ARG A 89 -15.23 -1.97 -1.06
N ARG A 90 -16.32 -1.23 -0.85
CA ARG A 90 -17.68 -1.75 -1.00
C ARG A 90 -17.97 -2.22 -2.42
N LEU A 91 -17.52 -1.48 -3.43
CA LEU A 91 -17.70 -1.84 -4.84
C LEU A 91 -16.89 -3.07 -5.27
N THR A 92 -15.85 -3.45 -4.54
CA THR A 92 -15.07 -4.67 -4.83
C THR A 92 -15.68 -5.97 -4.31
N ILE A 93 -16.67 -5.88 -3.40
CA ILE A 93 -17.32 -7.03 -2.75
C ILE A 93 -18.68 -7.33 -3.41
N ALA A 94 -19.22 -6.40 -4.20
CA ALA A 94 -20.48 -6.52 -4.95
C ALA A 94 -20.27 -7.19 -6.31
#